data_AF-A0A9X4X7U3-F1
#
_entry.id   AF-A0A9X4X7U3-F1
#
_cell.length_a   1.000
_cell.length_b   1.000
_cell.length_c   1.000
_cell.angle_alpha   90.00
_cell.angle_beta   90.00
_cell.angle_gamma   90.00
#
_symmetry.space_group_name_H-M   'P 1'
#
loop_
_entity.id
_entity.type
_entity.pdbx_description
1 polymer ?
#
loop_
_entity_poly.entity_id
_entity_poly.type
_entity_poly.pdbx_seq_one_letter_code
_entity_poly.pdbx_strand_id
1 'polypeptide(L)'
;MEITNKRNEKWQLGDVLVDDYSHVGLIVKNGDKKYCLMDIDPDNKGSYSTTSSYGNCYETLAEFYGVKHGYWHKVNAKLVIE
;
A
#
# COMPACT_ATOMS: atom_id res chain seq x y z
N MET A 1 3.99 -21.35 15.26
CA MET A 1 3.46 -20.60 14.11
C MET A 1 2.41 -19.66 14.68
N GLU A 2 2.78 -18.41 14.91
CA GLU A 2 1.82 -17.42 15.40
C GLU A 2 0.82 -17.15 14.26
N ILE A 3 -0.44 -17.51 14.49
CA ILE A 3 -1.53 -17.11 13.61
C ILE A 3 -1.79 -15.64 13.96
N THR A 4 -1.07 -14.73 13.31
CA THR A 4 -1.35 -13.30 13.41
C THR A 4 -2.74 -13.09 12.86
N ASN A 5 -3.67 -12.74 13.74
CA ASN A 5 -5.07 -12.54 13.40
C ASN A 5 -5.17 -11.32 12.44
N LYS A 6 -5.15 -11.56 11.12
CA LYS A 6 -5.22 -10.54 10.04
C LYS A 6 -6.44 -9.60 10.14
N ARG A 7 -7.36 -9.82 11.10
CA ARG A 7 -8.64 -9.12 11.23
C ARG A 7 -8.60 -7.69 11.77
N ASN A 8 -7.45 -7.21 12.27
CA ASN A 8 -7.35 -5.86 12.87
C ASN A 8 -6.27 -4.97 12.23
N GLU A 9 -5.79 -5.31 11.04
CA GLU A 9 -4.81 -4.49 10.35
C GLU A 9 -5.47 -3.19 9.87
N LYS A 10 -5.06 -2.06 10.45
CA LYS A 10 -5.52 -0.73 10.05
C LYS A 10 -4.46 -0.06 9.19
N TRP A 11 -4.79 0.14 7.92
CA TRP A 11 -3.92 0.84 6.97
C TRP A 11 -4.03 2.36 7.14
N GLN A 12 -2.90 3.03 7.00
CA GLN A 12 -2.74 4.47 7.12
C GLN A 12 -1.86 5.01 5.99
N LEU A 13 -1.94 6.31 5.74
CA LEU A 13 -1.00 6.98 4.85
C LEU A 13 0.43 6.77 5.33
N GLY A 14 1.34 6.44 4.42
CA GLY A 14 2.74 6.15 4.73
C GLY A 14 3.01 4.72 5.15
N ASP A 15 2.00 3.86 5.35
CA ASP A 15 2.24 2.44 5.60
C ASP A 15 2.82 1.73 4.37
N VAL A 16 3.74 0.80 4.61
CA VAL A 16 4.27 -0.09 3.59
C VAL A 16 3.51 -1.41 3.62
N LEU A 17 3.10 -1.87 2.44
CA LEU A 17 2.42 -3.13 2.22
C LEU A 17 3.29 -4.07 1.38
N VAL A 18 3.13 -5.36 1.61
CA VAL A 18 3.74 -6.44 0.83
C VAL A 18 2.67 -7.42 0.39
N ASP A 19 2.78 -7.96 -0.82
CA ASP A 19 1.93 -9.04 -1.31
C ASP A 19 2.63 -10.42 -1.23
N ASP A 20 1.89 -11.49 -1.55
CA ASP A 20 2.43 -12.85 -1.51
C ASP A 20 3.53 -13.11 -2.57
N TYR A 21 3.74 -12.18 -3.51
CA TYR A 21 4.78 -12.23 -4.54
C TYR A 21 6.00 -11.38 -4.20
N SER A 22 6.08 -10.85 -2.97
CA SER A 22 7.16 -9.97 -2.50
C SER A 22 7.20 -8.61 -3.20
N HIS A 23 6.13 -8.19 -3.87
CA HIS A 23 6.02 -6.80 -4.33
C HIS A 23 5.84 -5.88 -3.12
N VAL A 24 6.44 -4.69 -3.18
CA VAL A 24 6.42 -3.74 -2.06
C VAL A 24 5.79 -2.44 -2.52
N GLY A 25 4.76 -2.01 -1.79
CA GLY A 25 4.03 -0.78 -2.09
C GLY A 25 3.95 0.16 -0.90
N LEU A 26 4.04 1.46 -1.15
CA LEU A 26 3.82 2.52 -0.16
C LEU A 26 2.43 3.14 -0.35
N ILE A 27 1.64 3.23 0.72
CA ILE A 27 0.39 3.96 0.69
C ILE A 27 0.69 5.47 0.64
N VAL A 28 0.35 6.12 -0.47
CA VAL A 28 0.53 7.55 -0.70
C VAL A 28 -0.76 8.21 -1.18
N LYS A 29 -0.76 9.54 -1.31
CA LYS A 29 -1.79 10.28 -2.04
C LYS A 29 -1.25 10.80 -3.36
N ASN A 30 -2.04 10.69 -4.42
CA ASN A 30 -1.74 11.35 -5.70
C ASN A 30 -2.20 12.83 -5.69
N GLY A 31 -1.99 13.52 -6.82
CA GLY A 31 -2.40 14.92 -7.01
C GLY A 31 -3.90 15.17 -6.86
N ASP A 32 -4.73 14.15 -7.12
CA ASP A 32 -6.18 14.19 -6.94
C ASP A 32 -6.63 13.84 -5.51
N LYS A 33 -5.67 13.72 -4.57
CA LYS A 33 -5.89 13.35 -3.16
C LYS A 33 -6.41 11.92 -2.94
N LYS A 34 -6.39 11.07 -3.96
CA LYS A 34 -6.74 9.64 -3.88
C LYS A 34 -5.60 8.83 -3.29
N TYR A 35 -5.94 7.79 -2.54
CA TYR A 35 -4.98 6.85 -1.96
C TYR A 35 -4.51 5.85 -3.00
N CYS A 36 -3.20 5.76 -3.21
CA CYS A 36 -2.58 4.87 -4.17
C CYS A 36 -1.58 3.97 -3.46
N LEU A 37 -1.35 2.77 -4.02
CA LEU A 37 -0.25 1.90 -3.63
C LEU A 37 0.90 2.11 -4.60
N MET A 38 1.79 3.04 -4.27
CA MET A 38 2.92 3.36 -5.12
C MET A 38 3.95 2.24 -5.04
N ASP A 39 4.38 1.74 -6.19
CA ASP A 39 5.48 0.78 -6.26
C ASP A 39 6.77 1.43 -5.76
N ILE A 40 7.48 0.75 -4.85
CA ILE A 40 8.76 1.22 -4.30
C ILE A 40 9.90 0.24 -4.57
N ASP A 41 9.71 -0.72 -5.48
CA ASP A 41 10.80 -1.58 -5.96
C ASP A 41 11.77 -0.77 -6.85
N PRO A 42 13.05 -0.63 -6.50
CA PRO A 42 14.00 0.13 -7.32
C PRO A 42 14.25 -0.46 -8.71
N ASP A 43 13.97 -1.74 -8.93
CA ASP A 43 14.30 -2.44 -10.18
C ASP A 43 13.19 -2.30 -11.25
N ASN A 44 12.01 -1.77 -10.88
CA ASN A 44 10.92 -1.54 -11.81
C ASN A 44 10.93 -0.09 -12.36
N LYS A 45 10.97 0.05 -13.69
CA LYS A 45 10.95 1.35 -14.39
C LYS A 45 9.71 2.20 -14.10
N GLY A 46 8.63 1.60 -13.60
CA GLY A 46 7.40 2.28 -13.21
C GLY A 46 7.35 2.75 -11.75
N SER A 47 8.37 2.45 -10.95
CA SER A 47 8.36 2.73 -9.52
C SER A 47 8.40 4.21 -9.17
N TYR A 48 8.05 4.49 -7.92
CA TYR A 48 8.00 5.84 -7.35
C TYR A 48 7.04 6.78 -8.07
N SER A 49 5.99 6.23 -8.69
CA SER A 49 4.96 6.99 -9.38
C SER A 49 3.56 6.61 -8.92
N THR A 50 2.72 7.63 -8.71
CA THR A 50 1.28 7.46 -8.49
C THR A 50 0.49 7.29 -9.78
N THR A 51 1.12 7.43 -10.95
CA THR A 51 0.50 7.12 -12.26
C THR A 51 0.67 5.65 -12.64
N SER A 52 1.66 4.98 -12.05
CA SER A 52 2.03 3.58 -12.29
C SER A 52 1.97 2.77 -10.98
N SER A 53 0.94 3.02 -10.18
CA SER A 53 0.70 2.33 -8.92
C SER A 53 0.25 0.88 -9.11
N TYR A 54 0.31 0.07 -8.06
CA TYR A 54 -0.28 -1.26 -8.02
C TYR A 54 -1.82 -1.20 -8.10
N GLY A 55 -2.36 -1.02 -9.31
CA GLY A 55 -3.78 -0.86 -9.59
C GLY A 55 -4.28 0.58 -9.42
N ASN A 56 -5.61 0.71 -9.26
CA ASN A 56 -6.28 2.01 -9.15
C ASN A 56 -6.01 2.71 -7.82
N CYS A 57 -6.16 4.03 -7.82
CA CYS A 57 -6.24 4.83 -6.59
C CYS A 57 -7.69 5.00 -6.14
N TYR A 58 -7.89 5.15 -4.83
CA TYR A 58 -9.20 5.13 -4.17
C TYR A 58 -9.49 6.42 -3.42
N GLU A 59 -10.76 6.77 -3.26
CA GLU A 59 -11.14 8.03 -2.57
C GLU A 59 -10.88 7.95 -1.06
N THR A 60 -11.00 6.74 -0.49
CA THR A 60 -10.84 6.52 0.96
C THR A 60 -9.94 5.31 1.26
N LEU A 61 -9.30 5.31 2.43
CA LEU A 61 -8.57 4.14 2.94
C LEU A 61 -9.47 2.93 3.17
N ALA A 62 -10.74 3.15 3.53
CA ALA A 62 -11.70 2.07 3.73
C ALA A 62 -12.01 1.34 2.41
N GLU A 63 -12.23 2.09 1.33
CA GLU A 63 -12.40 1.55 -0.02
C GLU A 63 -11.14 0.80 -0.46
N PHE A 64 -9.97 1.44 -0.31
CA PHE A 64 -8.68 0.82 -0.65
C PHE A 64 -8.48 -0.50 0.11
N TYR A 65 -8.65 -0.48 1.44
CA TYR A 65 -8.56 -1.68 2.27
C TYR A 65 -9.52 -2.76 1.79
N GLY A 66 -10.80 -2.43 1.59
CA GLY A 66 -11.83 -3.37 1.14
C GLY A 66 -11.46 -4.13 -0.14
N VAL A 67 -10.78 -3.48 -1.08
CA VAL A 67 -10.36 -4.10 -2.35
C VAL A 67 -9.04 -4.88 -2.23
N LYS A 68 -8.10 -4.41 -1.40
CA LYS A 68 -6.70 -4.86 -1.49
C LYS A 68 -6.24 -5.75 -0.33
N HIS A 69 -6.89 -5.72 0.83
CA HIS A 69 -6.52 -6.49 2.02
C HIS A 69 -6.50 -8.02 1.83
N GLY A 70 -7.12 -8.55 0.76
CA GLY A 70 -7.07 -9.96 0.41
C GLY A 70 -5.73 -10.42 -0.17
N TYR A 71 -4.92 -9.49 -0.69
CA TYR A 71 -3.66 -9.78 -1.40
C TYR A 71 -2.45 -9.09 -0.77
N TRP A 72 -2.69 -7.99 -0.06
CA TRP A 72 -1.66 -7.17 0.54
C TRP A 72 -1.79 -7.20 2.06
N HIS A 73 -0.66 -7.16 2.75
CA HIS A 73 -0.59 -7.04 4.20
C HIS A 73 0.44 -5.98 4.58
N LYS A 74 0.23 -5.32 5.71
CA LYS A 74 1.13 -4.31 6.26
C LYS A 74 2.37 -4.97 6.85
N VAL A 75 3.51 -4.33 6.63
CA VAL A 75 4.78 -4.68 7.29
C VAL A 75 5.17 -3.61 8.30
N ASN A 76 6.14 -3.93 9.17
CA ASN A 76 6.66 -2.98 10.16
C ASN A 76 7.61 -1.95 9.51
N ALA A 77 7.12 -1.22 8.52
CA ALA A 77 7.80 -0.12 7.85
C ALA A 77 6.78 0.96 7.50
N LYS A 78 7.19 2.23 7.64
CA LYS A 78 6.36 3.38 7.30
C LYS A 78 7.21 4.59 6.94
N LEU A 79 6.67 5.43 6.05
CA LEU A 79 7.17 6.78 5.81
C LEU A 79 6.50 7.74 6.81
N VAL A 80 7.31 8.47 7.57
CA VAL A 80 6.88 9.54 8.46
C VAL A 80 7.55 10.84 7.98
N ILE A 81 6.77 11.91 7.86
CA ILE A 81 7.26 13.24 7.53
C ILE A 81 7.07 14.10 8.80
N GLU A 82 8.15 14.70 9.28
CA GLU A 82 8.20 15.56 10.49
C GLU A 82 8.43 17.04 10.12
#